data_AF-A0A9D9WQL3-F1
#
_entry.id   AF-A0A9D9WQL3-F1
#
_cell.length_a   1.000
_cell.length_b   1.000
_cell.length_c   1.000
_cell.angle_alpha   90.00
_cell.angle_beta   90.00
_cell.angle_gamma   90.00
#
_symmetry.space_group_name_H-M   'P 1'
#
loop_
_entity.id
_entity.type
_entity.pdbx_description
1 polymer ?
#
loop_
_entity_poly.entity_id
_entity_poly.type
_entity_poly.pdbx_seq_one_letter_code
_entity_poly.pdbx_strand_id
1 'polypeptide(L)' 'MQIEIAVLSKPGGRERNEDACGYWTSEDACCWVLSDGLGGHGGGDIASKLVVSTILHGFAAKPLVDGVNVTKLLDQAN' A
#
# COMPACT_ATOMS: atom_id res chain seq x y z
N MET A 1 -2.51 18.26 -12.23
CA MET A 1 -1.34 17.41 -12.52
C MET A 1 -1.81 16.21 -13.33
N GLN A 2 -1.21 15.89 -14.47
CA GLN A 2 -1.53 14.64 -15.19
C GLN A 2 -0.54 13.55 -14.75
N ILE A 3 -1.06 12.45 -14.22
CA ILE A 3 -0.26 11.29 -13.81
C ILE A 3 -0.83 10.06 -14.49
N GLU A 4 0.04 9.29 -15.14
CA GLU A 4 -0.28 7.94 -15.58
C GLU A 4 0.28 6.94 -14.55
N ILE A 5 -0.56 5.99 -14.13
CA ILE A 5 -0.21 4.98 -13.13
C ILE A 5 -0.32 3.62 -13.79
N ALA A 6 0.77 2.86 -13.78
CA ALA A 6 0.81 1.48 -14.21
C ALA A 6 1.20 0.59 -13.04
N VAL A 7 0.55 -0.58 -12.93
CA VAL A 7 0.80 -1.56 -11.88
C VAL A 7 1.15 -2.90 -12.51
N LEU A 8 2.22 -3.51 -12.03
CA LEU A 8 2.62 -4.86 -12.40
C LEU A 8 3.02 -5.62 -11.14
N SER A 9 2.36 -6.74 -10.87
CA SER A 9 2.73 -7.65 -9.79
C SER A 9 2.56 -9.08 -10.28
N LYS A 10 3.57 -9.92 -10.04
CA LYS A 10 3.62 -11.30 -10.54
C LYS A 10 4.17 -12.22 -9.44
N PRO A 11 3.54 -13.38 -9.17
CA PRO A 11 4.07 -14.36 -8.22
C PRO A 11 5.40 -15.00 -8.66
N GLY A 12 5.72 -14.95 -9.95
CA GLY A 12 6.86 -15.66 -10.51
C GLY A 12 6.73 -17.16 -10.29
N GLY A 13 7.74 -17.79 -9.70
CA GLY A 13 7.77 -19.22 -9.38
C GLY A 13 7.14 -19.60 -8.03
N ARG A 14 6.51 -18.66 -7.31
CA ARG A 14 5.86 -18.94 -6.03
C ARG A 14 4.41 -19.37 -6.23
N GLU A 15 3.91 -20.19 -5.30
CA GLU A 15 2.51 -20.63 -5.28
C GLU A 15 1.54 -19.46 -5.04
N ARG A 16 1.96 -18.50 -4.20
CA ARG A 16 1.17 -17.30 -3.86
C ARG A 16 2.01 -16.04 -4.05
N ASN A 17 1.36 -15.00 -4.56
CA ASN A 17 1.92 -13.66 -4.54
C ASN A 17 1.59 -13.01 -3.20
N GLU A 18 2.61 -12.69 -2.43
CA GLU A 18 2.47 -12.00 -1.14
C GLU A 18 2.73 -10.50 -1.25
N ASP A 19 3.03 -10.02 -2.45
CA ASP A 19 3.10 -8.59 -2.74
C ASP A 19 1.69 -8.00 -2.89
N ALA A 20 1.50 -6.80 -2.35
CA ALA A 20 0.31 -5.99 -2.59
C ALA A 20 0.73 -4.55 -2.90
N CYS A 21 0.01 -3.91 -3.81
CA CYS A 21 0.19 -2.49 -4.08
C CYS A 21 -1.14 -1.82 -4.40
N GLY A 22 -1.20 -0.52 -4.18
CA GLY A 22 -2.36 0.30 -4.50
C GLY A 22 -2.02 1.78 -4.50
N TYR A 23 -2.99 2.58 -4.92
CA TYR A 23 -2.84 4.02 -4.98
C TYR A 23 -4.15 4.74 -4.69
N TRP A 24 -4.02 5.98 -4.27
CA TRP A 24 -5.10 6.94 -4.11
C TRP A 24 -4.63 8.27 -4.68
N THR A 25 -5.50 8.97 -5.42
CA THR A 25 -5.17 10.25 -6.05
C THR A 25 -6.33 11.24 -5.93
N SER A 26 -5.99 12.52 -5.86
CA SER A 26 -6.88 13.66 -6.01
C SER A 26 -6.20 14.74 -6.86
N GLU A 27 -6.85 15.89 -7.05
CA GLU A 27 -6.24 17.03 -7.72
C GLU A 27 -5.02 17.59 -6.96
N ASP A 28 -5.03 17.47 -5.63
CA ASP A 28 -4.05 18.10 -4.73
C ASP A 28 -2.95 17.14 -4.24
N ALA A 29 -3.23 15.84 -4.16
CA ALA A 29 -2.34 14.87 -3.55
C ALA A 29 -2.45 13.47 -4.17
N CYS A 30 -1.40 12.68 -4.00
CA CYS A 30 -1.36 11.29 -4.42
C CYS A 30 -0.62 10.45 -3.37
N CYS A 31 -1.05 9.21 -3.20
CA CYS A 31 -0.46 8.23 -2.32
C CYS A 31 -0.31 6.91 -3.09
N TRP A 32 0.87 6.33 -3.06
CA TRP A 32 1.15 5.00 -3.60
C TRP A 32 1.73 4.15 -2.48
N VAL A 33 1.29 2.90 -2.40
CA VAL A 33 1.69 1.97 -1.36
C VAL A 33 2.07 0.66 -2.01
N LEU A 34 3.19 0.09 -1.57
CA LEU A 34 3.66 -1.25 -1.89
C LEU A 34 4.01 -1.93 -0.56
N SER A 35 3.56 -3.18 -0.40
CA SER A 35 3.84 -4.01 0.76
C SER A 35 4.20 -5.41 0.28
N ASP A 36 5.30 -5.96 0.80
CA ASP A 36 5.73 -7.34 0.60
C ASP A 36 5.42 -8.13 1.88
N GLY A 37 4.61 -9.18 1.75
CA GLY A 37 4.23 -10.05 2.85
C GLY A 37 5.35 -11.03 3.21
N LEU A 38 5.60 -11.22 4.50
CA LEU A 38 6.71 -12.06 4.94
C LEU A 38 6.41 -13.55 4.72
N GLY A 39 7.03 -14.14 3.69
CA GLY A 39 6.84 -15.55 3.34
C GLY A 39 7.33 -16.52 4.42
N GLY A 40 6.76 -17.73 4.40
CA GLY A 40 7.05 -18.77 5.41
C GLY A 40 6.24 -18.64 6.70
N HIS A 41 5.60 -17.48 6.93
CA HIS A 41 4.54 -17.30 7.93
C HIS A 41 3.20 -17.23 7.18
N GLY A 42 2.27 -18.15 7.47
CA GLY A 42 0.98 -18.19 6.77
C GLY A 42 0.26 -16.84 6.80
N GLY A 43 -0.29 -16.42 5.66
CA GLY A 43 -1.09 -15.19 5.55
C GLY A 43 -0.34 -13.94 5.10
N GLY A 44 0.88 -14.03 4.58
CA GLY A 44 1.63 -12.89 4.06
C GLY A 44 0.87 -12.09 2.99
N ASP A 45 0.06 -12.74 2.16
CA ASP A 45 -0.79 -12.07 1.17
C ASP A 45 -1.97 -11.31 1.79
N ILE A 46 -2.46 -11.75 2.95
CA ILE A 46 -3.51 -11.04 3.70
C ILE A 46 -2.88 -9.85 4.41
N ALA A 47 -1.72 -10.06 5.06
CA ALA A 47 -0.99 -9.02 5.76
C ALA A 47 -0.60 -7.87 4.82
N SER A 48 -0.03 -8.16 3.65
CA SER A 48 0.36 -7.12 2.69
C SER A 48 -0.84 -6.34 2.14
N LYS A 49 -1.96 -7.01 1.83
CA LYS A 49 -3.21 -6.35 1.42
C LYS A 49 -3.77 -5.48 2.53
N LEU A 50 -3.69 -5.91 3.78
CA LEU A 50 -4.16 -5.15 4.94
C LEU A 50 -3.38 -3.84 5.07
N VAL A 51 -2.04 -3.91 5.03
CA VAL A 51 -1.16 -2.73 5.07
C VAL A 51 -1.53 -1.73 3.98
N VAL A 52 -1.63 -2.17 2.72
CA VAL A 52 -2.00 -1.30 1.59
C VAL A 52 -3.37 -0.65 1.84
N SER A 53 -4.36 -1.43 2.23
CA SER A 53 -5.71 -0.91 2.45
C SER A 53 -5.77 0.10 3.61
N THR A 54 -5.07 -0.17 4.72
CA THR A 54 -5.08 0.70 5.90
C THR A 54 -4.43 2.04 5.59
N ILE A 55 -3.28 2.05 4.91
CA ILE A 55 -2.59 3.29 4.54
C ILE A 55 -3.43 4.11 3.57
N LEU A 56 -4.01 3.48 2.53
CA LEU A 56 -4.81 4.20 1.55
C LEU A 56 -6.10 4.77 2.15
N HIS A 57 -6.80 4.03 3.01
CA HIS A 57 -7.98 4.54 3.70
C HIS A 57 -7.64 5.68 4.66
N GLY A 58 -6.56 5.54 5.43
CA GLY A 58 -6.11 6.59 6.35
C GLY A 58 -5.67 7.86 5.61
N PHE A 59 -4.95 7.71 4.50
CA PHE A 59 -4.55 8.85 3.66
C PHE A 59 -5.76 9.52 2.99
N ALA A 60 -6.71 8.75 2.46
CA ALA A 60 -7.92 9.30 1.86
C ALA A 60 -8.76 10.13 2.85
N ALA A 61 -8.78 9.76 4.14
CA ALA A 61 -9.48 10.50 5.18
C ALA A 61 -8.84 11.86 5.50
N LYS A 62 -7.52 11.99 5.30
CA LYS A 62 -6.77 13.23 5.48
C LYS A 62 -5.55 13.24 4.53
N PRO A 63 -5.70 13.72 3.29
CA PRO A 63 -4.69 13.60 2.23
C PRO A 63 -3.57 14.63 2.38
N LEU A 64 -2.91 14.62 3.54
CA LEU A 64 -1.85 15.52 3.91
C LEU A 64 -0.49 14.87 3.64
N VAL A 65 0.33 15.53 2.82
CA VAL A 65 1.66 15.07 2.45
C VAL A 65 2.69 15.64 3.43
N ASP A 66 2.86 14.98 4.57
CA ASP A 66 3.90 15.30 5.55
C ASP A 66 4.43 14.03 6.24
N GLY A 67 5.67 14.09 6.75
CA GLY A 67 6.35 12.93 7.34
C GLY A 67 5.71 12.41 8.63
N VAL A 68 5.04 13.26 9.42
CA VAL A 68 4.35 12.85 10.64
C VAL A 68 3.11 12.04 10.29
N ASN A 69 2.35 12.48 9.29
CA ASN A 69 1.19 11.75 8.78
C ASN A 69 1.59 10.39 8.20
N VAL A 70 2.67 10.33 7.42
CA VAL A 70 3.20 9.05 6.89
C VAL A 70 3.56 8.09 8.02
N THR A 71 4.28 8.56 9.04
CA THR A 71 4.65 7.73 10.19
C THR A 71 3.41 7.19 10.91
N LYS A 72 2.41 8.05 11.15
CA LYS A 72 1.14 7.64 11.76
C LYS A 72 0.41 6.58 10.93
N LEU A 73 0.38 6.72 9.61
CA LEU A 73 -0.26 5.74 8.71
C LEU A 73 0.45 4.39 8.74
N LEU A 74 1.79 4.39 8.84
CA LEU A 74 2.58 3.18 9.01
C LEU A 74 2.33 2.52 10.36
N ASP A 75 2.25 3.29 11.46
CA ASP A 75 1.93 2.77 12.79
C ASP A 75 0.54 2.13 12.87
N GLN A 76 -0.43 2.64 12.10
CA GLN A 76 -1.77 2.06 12.01
C GLN A 76 -1.83 0.76 11.22
N ALA A 77 -0.86 0.53 10.34
CA ALA A 77 -0.81 -0.60 9.42
C ALA A 77 0.00 -1.80 9.95
N ASN A 78 0.77 -1.61 11.03
CA ASN A 78 1.50 -2.67 11.77
C ASN A 78 0.63 -3.32 12.84
#